data_AF-A0A0K1PR95-F1
#
_entry.id   AF-A0A0K1PR95-F1
#
_cell.length_a   1.000
_cell.length_b   1.000
_cell.length_c   1.000
_cell.angle_alpha   90.00
_cell.angle_beta   90.00
_cell.angle_gamma   90.00
#
_symmetry.space_group_name_H-M   'P 1'
#
loop_
_entity.id
_entity.type
_entity.pdbx_description
1 polymer ?
#
loop_
_entity_poly.entity_id
_entity_poly.type
_entity_poly.pdbx_seq_one_letter_code
_entity_poly.pdbx_strand_id
1 'polypeptide(L)'
;MKTDPTHDVSSDDATPEAFRAFVRARQSGPSREVLERMASRLTQAGVLGQDASRSPMTAPATSRLAHLKVGLVALAIATGFGAWRATETRSFVPAAAVPIAAPETAVVVASASTSNEPAPQALPVLSVEQLPSVPSAPRPSAAPSVATAIKPAATELELVQRAQAAVASDPARALAVAAEHARAYPAGAFVQEREVIAVEALARLGRIDEAWKRAVELVRRFPGTPYATRLERALGRSLSSTSPSSPSSPAPTP
;
A
#
# COMPACT_ATOMS: atom_id res chain seq x y z
N MET A 1 67.73 -20.80 -7.49
CA MET A 1 66.52 -21.62 -7.65
C MET A 1 65.61 -21.35 -6.45
N LYS A 2 64.59 -20.52 -6.64
CA LYS A 2 63.59 -20.19 -5.62
C LYS A 2 62.25 -20.43 -6.29
N THR A 3 61.62 -21.55 -5.93
CA THR A 3 60.30 -21.93 -6.43
C THR A 3 59.27 -21.12 -5.66
N ASP A 4 58.43 -20.42 -6.40
CA ASP A 4 57.24 -19.73 -5.93
C ASP A 4 56.06 -20.71 -6.02
N PRO A 5 55.38 -21.06 -4.91
CA PRO A 5 54.12 -21.77 -4.98
C PRO A 5 52.96 -20.78 -4.77
N THR A 6 52.25 -20.56 -5.87
CA THR A 6 50.88 -20.08 -5.90
C THR A 6 50.01 -20.86 -4.91
N HIS A 7 49.52 -20.20 -3.86
CA HIS A 7 48.39 -20.67 -3.06
C HIS A 7 47.15 -19.87 -3.45
N ASP A 8 46.39 -20.44 -4.38
CA ASP A 8 44.98 -20.14 -4.62
C ASP A 8 44.18 -21.28 -3.98
N VAL A 9 43.66 -21.09 -2.75
CA VAL A 9 42.64 -21.97 -2.15
C VAL A 9 41.81 -21.19 -1.10
N SER A 10 40.50 -21.15 -1.36
CA SER A 10 39.37 -20.98 -0.42
C SER A 10 39.28 -19.73 0.45
N SER A 11 38.62 -18.70 -0.09
CA SER A 11 37.90 -17.70 0.70
C SER A 11 36.42 -18.12 0.86
N ASP A 12 36.15 -19.18 1.62
CA ASP A 12 34.76 -19.66 1.81
C ASP A 12 34.42 -20.14 3.24
N ASP A 13 35.01 -19.52 4.27
CA ASP A 13 34.75 -19.94 5.66
C ASP A 13 34.49 -18.80 6.66
N ALA A 14 33.66 -17.82 6.28
CA ALA A 14 33.32 -16.70 7.16
C ALA A 14 31.80 -16.45 7.31
N THR A 15 30.97 -17.49 7.29
CA THR A 15 29.60 -17.37 7.84
C THR A 15 29.63 -17.78 9.32
N PRO A 16 29.33 -16.87 10.28
CA PRO A 16 29.34 -17.20 11.70
C PRO A 16 28.44 -18.40 12.00
N GLU A 17 28.91 -19.36 12.79
CA GLU A 17 28.15 -20.53 13.30
C GLU A 17 26.75 -20.13 13.82
N ALA A 18 26.63 -18.97 14.47
CA ALA A 18 25.37 -18.42 14.95
C ALA A 18 24.35 -18.16 13.84
N PHE A 19 24.81 -17.71 12.67
CA PHE A 19 23.97 -17.50 11.49
C PHE A 19 23.49 -18.83 10.92
N ARG A 20 24.37 -19.85 10.86
CA ARG A 20 23.99 -21.22 10.43
C ARG A 20 22.97 -21.84 11.40
N ALA A 21 23.15 -21.65 12.72
CA ALA A 21 22.22 -22.10 13.73
C ALA A 21 20.84 -21.42 13.62
N PHE A 22 20.82 -20.10 13.38
CA PHE A 22 19.58 -19.34 13.20
C PHE A 22 18.82 -19.75 11.93
N VAL A 23 19.52 -19.95 10.81
CA VAL A 23 18.91 -20.43 9.56
C VAL A 23 18.32 -21.84 9.74
N ARG A 24 19.03 -22.73 10.44
CA ARG A 24 18.54 -24.08 10.74
C ARG A 24 17.30 -24.05 11.63
N ALA A 25 17.27 -23.19 12.64
CA ALA A 25 16.12 -23.01 13.52
C ALA A 25 14.86 -22.54 12.76
N ARG A 26 15.02 -21.75 11.68
CA ARG A 26 13.91 -21.29 10.85
C ARG A 26 13.39 -22.33 9.84
N GLN A 27 14.20 -23.34 9.52
CA GLN A 27 13.84 -24.42 8.59
C GLN A 27 13.10 -25.56 9.29
N SER A 28 13.11 -25.61 10.62
CA SER A 28 12.31 -26.56 11.40
C SER A 28 10.83 -26.18 11.30
N GLY A 29 10.11 -26.86 10.40
CA GLY A 29 8.66 -26.74 10.26
C GLY A 29 7.90 -27.17 11.53
N PRO A 30 6.58 -26.91 11.59
CA PRO A 30 5.75 -27.32 12.72
C PRO A 30 5.89 -28.82 12.99
N SER A 31 5.91 -29.20 14.27
CA SER A 31 6.02 -30.61 14.66
C SER A 31 4.87 -31.44 14.09
N ARG A 32 5.11 -32.73 13.81
CA ARG A 32 4.10 -33.63 13.23
C ARG A 32 2.81 -33.68 14.04
N GLU A 33 2.92 -33.61 15.36
CA GLU A 33 1.77 -33.55 16.27
C GLU A 33 0.90 -32.31 16.06
N VAL A 34 1.52 -31.16 15.77
CA VAL A 34 0.80 -29.90 15.50
C VAL A 34 0.10 -29.97 14.16
N LEU A 35 0.73 -30.57 13.16
CA LEU A 35 0.13 -30.81 11.85
C LEU A 35 -1.07 -31.79 11.96
N GLU A 36 -0.97 -32.84 12.76
CA GLU A 36 -2.07 -33.77 12.99
C GLU A 36 -3.26 -33.13 13.72
N ARG A 37 -2.99 -32.25 14.71
CA ARG A 37 -4.05 -31.46 15.36
C ARG A 37 -4.70 -30.46 14.41
N MET A 38 -3.94 -29.87 13.49
CA MET A 38 -4.51 -28.98 12.47
C MET A 38 -5.35 -29.77 11.47
N ALA A 39 -4.86 -30.92 11.01
CA ALA A 39 -5.58 -31.79 10.10
C ALA A 39 -6.89 -32.29 10.71
N SER A 40 -6.88 -32.71 11.98
CA SER A 40 -8.10 -33.17 12.68
C SER A 40 -9.13 -32.06 12.89
N ARG A 41 -8.68 -30.82 13.11
CA ARG A 41 -9.59 -29.67 13.18
C ARG A 41 -10.17 -29.30 11.82
N LEU A 42 -9.41 -29.45 10.73
CA LEU A 42 -9.90 -29.17 9.37
C LEU A 42 -10.92 -30.21 8.89
N THR A 43 -10.72 -31.49 9.24
CA THR A 43 -11.71 -32.53 8.96
C THR A 43 -12.97 -32.34 9.80
N GLN A 44 -12.84 -32.00 11.08
CA GLN A 44 -14.00 -31.70 11.94
C GLN A 44 -14.76 -30.44 11.51
N ALA A 45 -14.07 -29.45 10.93
CA ALA A 45 -14.68 -28.25 10.36
C ALA A 45 -15.36 -28.50 9.00
N GLY A 46 -15.39 -29.74 8.49
CA GLY A 46 -16.06 -30.09 7.24
C GLY A 46 -15.37 -29.56 5.97
N VAL A 47 -14.16 -28.99 6.11
CA VAL A 47 -13.40 -28.38 5.00
C VAL A 47 -12.89 -29.45 4.03
N LEU A 48 -12.73 -30.70 4.49
CA LEU A 48 -12.19 -31.83 3.71
C LEU A 48 -13.17 -32.99 3.54
N GLY A 49 -14.42 -32.87 4.00
CA GLY A 49 -15.37 -34.00 4.02
C GLY A 49 -16.80 -33.59 3.72
N GLN A 50 -17.17 -33.61 2.45
CA GLN A 50 -18.54 -33.88 2.04
C GLN A 50 -18.53 -35.18 1.22
N ASP A 51 -18.61 -36.31 1.92
CA ASP A 51 -19.08 -37.55 1.30
C ASP A 51 -20.57 -37.39 1.00
N ALA A 52 -20.86 -37.11 -0.27
CA ALA A 52 -22.20 -37.13 -0.80
C ALA A 52 -22.72 -38.57 -0.77
N SER A 53 -23.60 -38.87 0.18
CA SER A 53 -24.47 -40.04 0.16
C SER A 53 -25.27 -40.06 -1.16
N ARG A 54 -24.80 -40.81 -2.16
CA ARG A 54 -25.54 -41.08 -3.40
C ARG A 54 -26.56 -42.19 -3.15
N SER A 55 -27.85 -41.82 -3.10
CA SER A 55 -28.91 -42.78 -3.43
C SER A 55 -28.91 -43.05 -4.94
N PRO A 56 -29.18 -44.29 -5.39
CA PRO A 56 -29.24 -44.61 -6.81
C PRO A 56 -30.60 -44.19 -7.37
N MET A 57 -30.63 -43.12 -8.15
CA MET A 57 -31.76 -42.84 -9.04
C MET A 57 -31.32 -43.04 -10.48
N THR A 58 -32.01 -43.97 -11.12
CA THR A 58 -31.96 -44.40 -12.52
C THR A 58 -31.89 -43.24 -13.50
N ALA A 59 -30.88 -43.28 -14.38
CA ALA A 59 -30.73 -42.38 -15.51
C ALA A 59 -31.52 -42.86 -16.74
N PRO A 60 -32.10 -41.95 -17.55
CA PRO A 60 -32.13 -42.11 -18.98
C PRO A 60 -30.95 -41.36 -19.62
N ALA A 61 -30.38 -42.00 -20.63
CA ALA A 61 -29.22 -41.56 -21.38
C ALA A 61 -29.53 -40.35 -22.28
N THR A 62 -28.81 -39.24 -22.12
CA THR A 62 -28.45 -38.32 -23.23
C THR A 62 -27.29 -37.40 -22.84
N SER A 63 -26.42 -37.15 -23.84
CA SER A 63 -25.33 -36.16 -23.94
C SER A 63 -24.13 -36.25 -22.98
N ARG A 64 -23.20 -37.16 -23.34
CA ARG A 64 -21.76 -37.02 -23.06
C ARG A 64 -21.20 -35.83 -23.85
N LEU A 65 -21.27 -34.58 -23.35
CA LEU A 65 -20.39 -33.49 -23.82
C LEU A 65 -20.46 -32.22 -22.93
N ALA A 66 -20.28 -32.32 -21.63
CA ALA A 66 -19.97 -31.17 -20.79
C ALA A 66 -19.32 -31.66 -19.49
N HIS A 67 -18.42 -30.86 -18.91
CA HIS A 67 -17.73 -31.10 -17.63
C HIS A 67 -16.34 -31.79 -17.66
N LEU A 68 -15.52 -31.50 -18.67
CA LEU A 68 -14.08 -31.79 -18.64
C LEU A 68 -13.19 -30.53 -18.51
N LYS A 69 -13.60 -29.51 -17.74
CA LYS A 69 -12.78 -28.30 -17.50
C LYS A 69 -12.71 -27.79 -16.05
N VAL A 70 -13.08 -28.58 -15.05
CA VAL A 70 -13.00 -28.16 -13.63
C VAL A 70 -11.92 -28.91 -12.82
N GLY A 71 -11.32 -29.97 -13.36
CA GLY A 71 -10.35 -30.80 -12.62
C GLY A 71 -8.87 -30.39 -12.68
N LEU A 72 -8.48 -29.40 -13.50
CA LEU A 72 -7.05 -29.11 -13.80
C LEU A 72 -6.54 -27.76 -13.28
N VAL A 73 -7.30 -27.08 -12.41
CA VAL A 73 -6.86 -25.80 -11.80
C VAL A 73 -6.42 -25.98 -10.33
N ALA A 74 -6.78 -27.09 -9.69
CA ALA A 74 -6.46 -27.32 -8.27
C ALA A 74 -5.04 -27.86 -8.00
N LEU A 75 -4.30 -28.34 -9.02
CA LEU A 75 -2.93 -28.85 -8.83
C LEU A 75 -1.83 -27.83 -9.18
N ALA A 76 -2.17 -26.68 -9.78
CA ALA A 76 -1.19 -25.65 -10.15
C ALA A 76 -0.87 -24.64 -9.03
N ILE A 77 -1.67 -24.60 -7.96
CA ILE A 77 -1.50 -23.62 -6.87
C ILE A 77 -0.48 -24.12 -5.81
N ALA A 78 -0.18 -25.43 -5.77
CA ALA A 78 0.72 -26.00 -4.76
C ALA A 78 2.22 -26.04 -5.16
N THR A 79 2.57 -25.91 -6.44
CA THR A 79 3.98 -25.93 -6.91
C THR A 79 4.58 -24.57 -7.21
N GLY A 80 3.76 -23.53 -7.46
CA GLY A 80 4.25 -22.19 -7.83
C GLY A 80 4.81 -21.34 -6.68
N PHE A 81 4.44 -21.63 -5.42
CA PHE A 81 4.77 -20.75 -4.28
C PHE A 81 6.13 -21.05 -3.62
N GLY A 82 6.73 -22.21 -3.88
CA GLY A 82 8.01 -22.62 -3.29
C GLY A 82 9.25 -22.03 -3.98
N ALA A 83 9.17 -21.76 -5.28
CA ALA A 83 10.33 -21.32 -6.07
C ALA A 83 10.68 -19.83 -5.95
N TRP A 84 9.77 -18.99 -5.44
CA TRP A 84 9.95 -17.53 -5.40
C TRP A 84 10.72 -17.01 -4.17
N ARG A 85 11.04 -17.89 -3.20
CA ARG A 85 11.72 -17.52 -1.95
C ARG A 85 13.25 -17.64 -1.98
N ALA A 86 13.86 -18.08 -3.08
CA ALA A 86 15.26 -18.49 -3.09
C ALA A 86 16.27 -17.43 -3.59
N THR A 87 15.85 -16.22 -4.00
CA THR A 87 16.78 -15.27 -4.67
C THR A 87 16.98 -13.91 -4.00
N GLU A 88 16.45 -13.68 -2.79
CA GLU A 88 16.62 -12.38 -2.10
C GLU A 88 17.32 -12.52 -0.75
N THR A 89 18.51 -13.12 -0.75
CA THR A 89 19.52 -12.82 0.27
C THR A 89 20.35 -11.64 -0.23
N ARG A 90 19.82 -10.42 -0.06
CA ARG A 90 20.62 -9.21 -0.22
C ARG A 90 21.47 -9.06 1.04
N SER A 91 22.77 -9.26 0.90
CA SER A 91 23.76 -9.02 1.93
C SER A 91 23.63 -7.60 2.47
N PHE A 92 23.21 -7.49 3.73
CA PHE A 92 23.24 -6.24 4.47
C PHE A 92 24.68 -6.02 4.94
N VAL A 93 25.34 -4.99 4.42
CA VAL A 93 26.61 -4.50 4.93
C VAL A 93 26.29 -3.63 6.15
N PRO A 94 26.64 -4.03 7.39
CA PRO A 94 26.46 -3.14 8.54
C PRO A 94 27.44 -1.96 8.41
N ALA A 95 26.90 -0.77 8.14
CA ALA A 95 27.65 0.47 8.27
C ALA A 95 28.08 0.63 9.74
N ALA A 96 29.39 0.81 9.94
CA ALA A 96 30.01 1.01 11.23
C ALA A 96 29.35 2.15 12.02
N ALA A 97 29.08 1.88 13.30
CA ALA A 97 28.58 2.85 14.26
C ALA A 97 29.60 3.98 14.46
N VAL A 98 29.19 5.22 14.16
CA VAL A 98 29.94 6.43 14.53
C VAL A 98 29.34 6.95 15.84
N PRO A 99 30.13 7.16 16.91
CA PRO A 99 29.62 7.68 18.17
C PRO A 99 29.19 9.15 18.01
N ILE A 100 27.95 9.44 18.41
CA ILE A 100 27.35 10.78 18.46
C ILE A 100 27.97 11.54 19.63
N ALA A 101 28.79 12.54 19.33
CA ALA A 101 29.24 13.54 20.29
C ALA A 101 28.12 14.60 20.46
N ALA A 102 27.63 14.74 21.68
CA ALA A 102 26.71 15.79 22.08
C ALA A 102 27.44 17.13 22.21
N PRO A 103 26.82 18.23 21.75
CA PRO A 103 27.00 19.51 22.41
C PRO A 103 25.70 19.94 23.10
N GLU A 104 25.87 20.27 24.38
CA GLU A 104 24.92 20.93 25.27
C GLU A 104 24.47 22.31 24.74
N THR A 105 23.27 22.67 25.17
CA THR A 105 22.80 24.03 25.48
C THR A 105 22.81 25.08 24.37
N ALA A 106 21.61 25.34 23.84
CA ALA A 106 21.12 26.70 23.71
C ALA A 106 19.60 26.72 23.94
N VAL A 107 19.21 27.02 25.19
CA VAL A 107 17.84 27.40 25.53
C VAL A 107 17.59 28.76 24.90
N VAL A 108 16.92 28.79 23.74
CA VAL A 108 16.40 30.03 23.19
C VAL A 108 15.12 30.35 23.96
N VAL A 109 15.27 31.35 24.82
CA VAL A 109 14.20 32.00 25.58
C VAL A 109 13.13 32.47 24.60
N ALA A 110 11.95 31.86 24.69
CA ALA A 110 10.75 32.33 24.03
C ALA A 110 10.41 33.73 24.55
N SER A 111 10.67 34.75 23.74
CA SER A 111 10.09 36.08 23.94
C SER A 111 8.58 35.96 23.73
N ALA A 112 7.84 35.91 24.83
CA ALA A 112 6.42 36.17 24.82
C ALA A 112 6.20 37.63 24.37
N SER A 113 5.92 37.82 23.09
CA SER A 113 5.34 39.06 22.61
C SER A 113 3.93 39.15 23.19
N THR A 114 3.78 39.96 24.23
CA THR A 114 2.49 40.44 24.72
C THR A 114 1.84 41.20 23.57
N SER A 115 0.96 40.51 22.85
CA SER A 115 0.08 41.12 21.86
C SER A 115 -0.86 42.04 22.62
N ASN A 116 -0.65 43.34 22.44
CA ASN A 116 -1.48 44.40 22.97
C ASN A 116 -2.82 44.33 22.21
N GLU A 117 -3.79 43.60 22.76
CA GLU A 117 -5.15 43.49 22.24
C GLU A 117 -5.88 44.83 22.40
N PRO A 118 -6.18 45.56 21.31
CA PRO A 118 -6.98 46.76 21.40
C PRO A 118 -8.44 46.35 21.62
N ALA A 119 -9.04 46.89 22.66
CA ALA A 119 -10.46 46.73 22.98
C ALA A 119 -11.34 46.89 21.72
N PRO A 120 -12.33 46.00 21.49
CA PRO A 120 -13.27 46.16 20.40
C PRO A 120 -14.12 47.42 20.65
N GLN A 121 -13.82 48.47 19.89
CA GLN A 121 -14.70 49.62 19.77
C GLN A 121 -16.02 49.13 19.17
N ALA A 122 -17.10 49.31 19.92
CA ALA A 122 -18.45 48.99 19.51
C ALA A 122 -18.75 49.69 18.18
N LEU A 123 -18.90 48.90 17.12
CA LEU A 123 -19.45 49.36 15.85
C LEU A 123 -20.90 49.82 16.10
N PRO A 124 -21.36 50.92 15.49
CA PRO A 124 -22.76 51.30 15.59
C PRO A 124 -23.59 50.19 14.94
N VAL A 125 -24.38 49.50 15.77
CA VAL A 125 -25.40 48.56 15.31
C VAL A 125 -26.46 49.36 14.56
N LEU A 126 -26.44 49.26 13.23
CA LEU A 126 -27.54 49.73 12.40
C LEU A 126 -28.73 48.79 12.62
N SER A 127 -29.77 49.30 13.28
CA SER A 127 -31.03 48.57 13.51
C SER A 127 -31.68 48.18 12.17
N VAL A 128 -32.18 46.95 12.12
CA VAL A 128 -32.82 46.34 10.93
C VAL A 128 -34.09 47.10 10.50
N GLU A 129 -34.65 47.94 11.37
CA GLU A 129 -35.78 48.83 11.10
C GLU A 129 -35.58 49.89 10.00
N GLN A 130 -34.36 50.15 9.50
CA GLN A 130 -34.12 51.20 8.50
C GLN A 130 -33.95 50.69 7.05
N LEU A 131 -34.29 49.43 6.76
CA LEU A 131 -34.38 48.93 5.39
C LEU A 131 -35.76 49.25 4.78
N PRO A 132 -35.84 49.81 3.55
CA PRO A 132 -37.11 50.03 2.87
C PRO A 132 -37.84 48.70 2.64
N SER A 133 -39.09 48.64 3.09
CA SER A 133 -39.96 47.46 2.94
C SER A 133 -40.40 47.31 1.48
N VAL A 134 -39.95 46.24 0.83
CA VAL A 134 -40.35 45.87 -0.54
C VAL A 134 -41.59 44.98 -0.45
N PRO A 135 -42.67 45.23 -1.23
CA PRO A 135 -43.88 44.42 -1.15
C PRO A 135 -43.61 42.95 -1.51
N SER A 136 -44.08 42.04 -0.66
CA SER A 136 -43.96 40.59 -0.82
C SER A 136 -44.65 40.12 -2.10
N ALA A 137 -43.88 39.58 -3.04
CA ALA A 137 -44.39 38.80 -4.16
C ALA A 137 -44.97 37.45 -3.64
N PRO A 138 -46.01 36.90 -4.30
CA PRO A 138 -46.65 35.67 -3.86
C PRO A 138 -45.68 34.48 -3.89
N ARG A 139 -45.61 33.79 -2.76
CA ARG A 139 -44.79 32.59 -2.51
C ARG A 139 -45.19 31.49 -3.50
N PRO A 140 -44.28 30.98 -4.36
CA PRO A 140 -44.57 29.78 -5.12
C PRO A 140 -44.78 28.62 -4.14
N SER A 141 -45.92 27.93 -4.30
CA SER A 141 -46.29 26.73 -3.57
C SER A 141 -45.13 25.72 -3.63
N ALA A 142 -44.55 25.43 -2.47
CA ALA A 142 -43.49 24.45 -2.35
C ALA A 142 -44.06 23.07 -2.74
N ALA A 143 -43.68 22.59 -3.92
CA ALA A 143 -43.76 21.18 -4.24
C ALA A 143 -43.00 20.40 -3.13
N PRO A 144 -43.45 19.19 -2.76
CA PRO A 144 -42.74 18.40 -1.77
C PRO A 144 -41.33 18.15 -2.28
N SER A 145 -40.34 18.76 -1.62
CA SER A 145 -38.94 18.45 -1.79
C SER A 145 -38.82 16.95 -1.53
N VAL A 146 -38.65 16.17 -2.59
CA VAL A 146 -38.21 14.78 -2.48
C VAL A 146 -36.91 14.84 -1.71
N ALA A 147 -37.00 14.57 -0.41
CA ALA A 147 -35.87 14.29 0.45
C ALA A 147 -35.16 13.10 -0.19
N THR A 148 -34.21 13.40 -1.07
CA THR A 148 -33.24 12.43 -1.56
C THR A 148 -32.63 11.89 -0.28
N ALA A 149 -32.96 10.65 0.07
CA ALA A 149 -32.41 9.99 1.23
C ALA A 149 -30.89 10.14 1.12
N ILE A 150 -30.34 11.03 1.94
CA ILE A 150 -28.92 11.34 1.95
C ILE A 150 -28.28 10.04 2.41
N LYS A 151 -27.78 9.26 1.45
CA LYS A 151 -27.01 8.06 1.79
C LYS A 151 -25.86 8.55 2.68
N PRO A 152 -25.62 7.88 3.82
CA PRO A 152 -24.50 8.27 4.66
C PRO A 152 -23.23 8.25 3.80
N ALA A 153 -22.43 9.32 3.90
CA ALA A 153 -21.16 9.40 3.22
C ALA A 153 -20.32 8.18 3.64
N ALA A 154 -19.73 7.50 2.64
CA ALA A 154 -18.88 6.34 2.92
C ALA A 154 -17.74 6.75 3.85
N THR A 155 -17.41 5.89 4.81
CA THR A 155 -16.29 6.17 5.71
C THR A 155 -14.96 6.19 4.94
N GLU A 156 -13.95 6.85 5.50
CA GLU A 156 -12.62 6.92 4.87
C GLU A 156 -12.07 5.52 4.56
N LEU A 157 -12.19 4.61 5.53
CA LEU A 157 -11.75 3.22 5.39
C LEU A 157 -12.51 2.46 4.30
N GLU A 158 -13.83 2.66 4.18
CA GLU A 158 -14.64 2.05 3.13
C GLU A 158 -14.20 2.49 1.73
N LEU A 159 -13.86 3.76 1.55
CA LEU A 159 -13.36 4.27 0.26
C LEU A 159 -12.03 3.59 -0.11
N VAL A 160 -11.10 3.48 0.83
CA VAL A 160 -9.80 2.82 0.61
C VAL A 160 -9.98 1.34 0.29
N GLN A 161 -10.81 0.63 1.06
CA GLN A 161 -11.10 -0.79 0.82
C GLN A 161 -11.75 -1.03 -0.55
N ARG A 162 -12.72 -0.18 -0.93
CA ARG A 162 -13.40 -0.26 -2.22
C ARG A 162 -12.44 0.03 -3.38
N ALA A 163 -11.57 1.03 -3.23
CA ALA A 163 -10.55 1.34 -4.22
C ALA A 163 -9.57 0.16 -4.37
N GLN A 164 -9.08 -0.38 -3.25
CA GLN A 164 -8.14 -1.52 -3.24
C GLN A 164 -8.72 -2.78 -3.88
N ALA A 165 -10.00 -3.08 -3.64
CA ALA A 165 -10.70 -4.21 -4.25
C ALA A 165 -10.86 -4.06 -5.78
N ALA A 166 -11.02 -2.82 -6.25
CA ALA A 166 -11.19 -2.53 -7.68
C ALA A 166 -9.86 -2.52 -8.47
N VAL A 167 -8.70 -2.32 -7.84
CA VAL A 167 -7.41 -2.15 -8.55
C VAL A 167 -7.14 -3.26 -9.58
N ALA A 168 -7.45 -4.51 -9.23
CA ALA A 168 -7.14 -5.65 -10.09
C ALA A 168 -8.15 -5.86 -11.22
N SER A 169 -9.44 -5.63 -10.96
CA SER A 169 -10.54 -5.94 -11.87
C SER A 169 -11.00 -4.74 -12.71
N ASP A 170 -10.99 -3.54 -12.12
CA ASP A 170 -11.42 -2.29 -12.73
C ASP A 170 -10.53 -1.14 -12.22
N PRO A 171 -9.33 -0.97 -12.82
CA PRO A 171 -8.40 0.06 -12.40
C PRO A 171 -8.94 1.48 -12.65
N ALA A 172 -9.84 1.68 -13.63
CA ALA A 172 -10.48 2.98 -13.85
C ALA A 172 -11.38 3.36 -12.66
N ARG A 173 -12.18 2.41 -12.17
CA ARG A 173 -12.99 2.59 -10.96
C ARG A 173 -12.12 2.79 -9.72
N ALA A 174 -11.04 2.03 -9.56
CA ALA A 174 -10.13 2.22 -8.43
C ALA A 174 -9.56 3.65 -8.38
N LEU A 175 -9.16 4.19 -9.53
CA LEU A 175 -8.67 5.56 -9.64
C LEU A 175 -9.76 6.59 -9.33
N ALA A 176 -11.00 6.35 -9.78
CA ALA A 176 -12.14 7.22 -9.47
C ALA A 176 -12.45 7.25 -7.97
N VAL A 177 -12.47 6.10 -7.30
CA VAL A 177 -12.70 6.02 -5.84
C VAL A 177 -11.55 6.65 -5.07
N ALA A 178 -10.30 6.49 -5.52
CA ALA A 178 -9.17 7.21 -4.93
C ALA A 178 -9.31 8.74 -5.06
N ALA A 179 -9.81 9.23 -6.19
CA ALA A 179 -10.10 10.65 -6.37
C ALA A 179 -11.26 11.14 -5.50
N GLU A 180 -12.28 10.31 -5.26
CA GLU A 180 -13.35 10.57 -4.30
C GLU A 180 -12.80 10.70 -2.87
N HIS A 181 -11.93 9.76 -2.45
CA HIS A 181 -11.23 9.83 -1.16
C HIS A 181 -10.43 11.12 -1.02
N ALA A 182 -9.70 11.56 -2.04
CA ALA A 182 -8.95 12.81 -2.00
C ALA A 182 -9.82 14.06 -1.78
N ARG A 183 -11.07 14.05 -2.28
CA ARG A 183 -12.01 15.16 -2.12
C ARG A 183 -12.71 15.13 -0.76
N ALA A 184 -13.12 13.94 -0.32
CA ALA A 184 -13.82 13.76 0.95
C ALA A 184 -12.88 13.86 2.15
N TYR A 185 -11.63 13.40 1.99
CA TYR A 185 -10.62 13.28 3.04
C TYR A 185 -9.25 13.80 2.56
N PRO A 186 -9.12 15.11 2.27
CA PRO A 186 -7.87 15.69 1.75
C PRO A 186 -6.68 15.49 2.70
N ALA A 187 -6.92 15.56 4.01
CA ALA A 187 -5.95 15.32 5.08
C ALA A 187 -6.29 14.07 5.91
N GLY A 188 -6.87 13.05 5.28
CA GLY A 188 -7.28 11.79 5.93
C GLY A 188 -6.11 10.94 6.44
N ALA A 189 -6.43 9.93 7.26
CA ALA A 189 -5.42 9.02 7.81
C ALA A 189 -4.79 8.10 6.74
N PHE A 190 -5.52 7.83 5.65
CA PHE A 190 -5.14 6.86 4.62
C PHE A 190 -4.64 7.52 3.32
N VAL A 191 -4.00 8.68 3.43
CA VAL A 191 -3.46 9.42 2.27
C VAL A 191 -2.43 8.59 1.51
N GLN A 192 -1.51 7.90 2.21
CA GLN A 192 -0.48 7.10 1.54
C GLN A 192 -1.09 5.92 0.76
N GLU A 193 -2.05 5.21 1.36
CA GLU A 193 -2.75 4.08 0.74
C GLU A 193 -3.53 4.54 -0.50
N ARG A 194 -4.21 5.69 -0.41
CA ARG A 194 -4.89 6.29 -1.57
C ARG A 194 -3.91 6.52 -2.72
N GLU A 195 -2.77 7.16 -2.46
CA GLU A 195 -1.80 7.47 -3.52
C GLU A 195 -1.21 6.20 -4.13
N VAL A 196 -0.90 5.18 -3.33
CA VAL A 196 -0.42 3.89 -3.83
C VAL A 196 -1.45 3.24 -4.74
N ILE A 197 -2.71 3.20 -4.33
CA ILE A 197 -3.82 2.66 -5.13
C ILE A 197 -3.95 3.43 -6.45
N ALA A 198 -3.85 4.77 -6.42
CA ALA A 198 -3.92 5.58 -7.62
C ALA A 198 -2.75 5.32 -8.58
N VAL A 199 -1.52 5.16 -8.07
CA VAL A 199 -0.35 4.81 -8.88
C VAL A 199 -0.53 3.43 -9.52
N GLU A 200 -0.97 2.43 -8.77
CA GLU A 200 -1.21 1.08 -9.29
C GLU A 200 -2.30 1.06 -10.36
N ALA A 201 -3.39 1.79 -10.12
CA ALA A 201 -4.48 1.93 -11.07
C ALA A 201 -4.01 2.61 -12.36
N LEU A 202 -3.27 3.72 -12.27
CA LEU A 202 -2.69 4.41 -13.43
C LEU A 202 -1.73 3.51 -14.21
N ALA A 203 -0.88 2.76 -13.51
CA ALA A 203 0.05 1.83 -14.14
C ALA A 203 -0.68 0.73 -14.92
N ARG A 204 -1.71 0.13 -14.33
CA ARG A 204 -2.56 -0.89 -14.99
C ARG A 204 -3.35 -0.36 -16.17
N LEU A 205 -3.67 0.94 -16.18
CA LEU A 205 -4.30 1.63 -17.31
C LEU A 205 -3.30 2.02 -18.41
N GLY A 206 -2.00 1.71 -18.25
CA GLY A 206 -0.94 2.11 -19.19
C GLY A 206 -0.54 3.59 -19.10
N ARG A 207 -1.05 4.33 -18.11
CA ARG A 207 -0.77 5.76 -17.88
C ARG A 207 0.50 5.92 -17.04
N ILE A 208 1.62 5.39 -17.54
CA ILE A 208 2.88 5.25 -16.77
C ILE A 208 3.47 6.60 -16.35
N ASP A 209 3.38 7.64 -17.20
CA ASP A 209 3.93 8.96 -16.89
C ASP A 209 3.20 9.63 -15.72
N GLU A 210 1.89 9.49 -15.67
CA GLU A 210 1.07 10.00 -14.56
C GLU A 210 1.32 9.21 -13.28
N ALA A 211 1.40 7.87 -13.40
CA ALA A 211 1.72 6.99 -12.28
C ALA A 211 3.08 7.38 -11.67
N TRP A 212 4.08 7.63 -12.51
CA TRP A 212 5.41 8.04 -12.07
C TRP A 212 5.42 9.38 -11.35
N LYS A 213 4.79 10.40 -11.95
CA LYS A 213 4.70 11.74 -11.32
C LYS A 213 4.07 11.65 -9.93
N ARG A 214 3.02 10.85 -9.77
CA ARG A 214 2.37 10.63 -8.47
C ARG A 214 3.26 9.85 -7.51
N ALA A 215 3.97 8.82 -7.96
CA ALA A 215 4.87 8.06 -7.10
C ALA A 215 6.04 8.90 -6.59
N VAL A 216 6.64 9.73 -7.44
CA VAL A 216 7.69 10.67 -7.04
C VAL A 216 7.17 11.69 -6.02
N GLU A 217 5.97 12.24 -6.25
CA GLU A 217 5.34 13.14 -5.30
C GLU A 217 5.08 12.49 -3.94
N LEU A 218 4.59 11.24 -3.95
CA LEU A 218 4.32 10.46 -2.76
C LEU A 218 5.60 10.23 -1.95
N VAL A 219 6.69 9.78 -2.59
CA VAL A 219 7.98 9.54 -1.91
C VAL A 219 8.60 10.85 -1.42
N ARG A 220 8.42 11.95 -2.16
CA ARG A 220 8.86 13.29 -1.73
C ARG A 220 8.11 13.74 -0.48
N ARG A 221 6.79 13.51 -0.43
CA ARG A 221 5.93 13.92 0.68
C ARG A 221 6.04 13.01 1.90
N PHE A 222 6.28 11.72 1.68
CA PHE A 222 6.44 10.71 2.72
C PHE A 222 7.77 9.94 2.51
N PRO A 223 8.90 10.55 2.90
CA PRO A 223 10.21 9.90 2.81
C PRO A 223 10.23 8.59 3.61
N GLY A 224 10.85 7.54 3.05
CA GLY A 224 10.94 6.24 3.72
C GLY A 224 9.61 5.46 3.78
N THR A 225 8.63 5.81 2.94
CA THR A 225 7.36 5.06 2.85
C THR A 225 7.60 3.56 2.62
N PRO A 226 6.89 2.66 3.34
CA PRO A 226 7.03 1.21 3.15
C PRO A 226 6.53 0.74 1.78
N TYR A 227 5.86 1.61 1.03
CA TYR A 227 5.30 1.30 -0.28
C TYR A 227 6.29 1.45 -1.44
N ALA A 228 7.51 1.92 -1.21
CA ALA A 228 8.50 2.19 -2.26
C ALA A 228 8.68 1.02 -3.24
N THR A 229 8.96 -0.18 -2.73
CA THR A 229 9.13 -1.39 -3.56
C THR A 229 7.86 -1.75 -4.34
N ARG A 230 6.68 -1.53 -3.76
CA ARG A 230 5.39 -1.79 -4.42
C ARG A 230 5.17 -0.82 -5.59
N LEU A 231 5.50 0.45 -5.40
CA LEU A 231 5.43 1.49 -6.43
C LEU A 231 6.39 1.19 -7.58
N GLU A 232 7.65 0.84 -7.28
CA GLU A 232 8.66 0.49 -8.29
C GLU A 232 8.20 -0.70 -9.15
N ARG A 233 7.62 -1.73 -8.52
CA ARG A 233 7.07 -2.89 -9.23
C ARG A 233 5.89 -2.52 -10.13
N ALA A 234 5.00 -1.63 -9.67
CA ALA A 234 3.89 -1.15 -10.49
C ALA A 234 4.38 -0.35 -11.71
N LEU A 235 5.47 0.40 -11.54
CA LEU A 235 6.04 1.26 -12.57
C LEU A 235 7.02 0.55 -13.51
N GLY A 236 7.54 -0.62 -13.11
CA GLY A 236 8.60 -1.32 -13.85
C GLY A 236 9.95 -0.61 -13.86
N ARG A 237 10.17 0.34 -12.94
CA ARG A 237 11.43 1.10 -12.82
C ARG A 237 11.67 1.58 -11.39
N SER A 238 12.95 1.77 -11.04
CA SER A 238 13.34 2.27 -9.71
C SER A 238 13.08 3.76 -9.57
N LEU A 239 12.58 4.17 -8.40
CA LEU A 239 12.32 5.58 -8.05
C LEU A 239 13.62 6.32 -7.64
N SER A 240 14.71 5.58 -7.33
CA SER A 240 16.01 6.12 -6.92
C SER A 240 16.82 6.74 -8.06
N SER A 241 16.45 6.54 -9.33
CA SER A 241 17.16 7.08 -10.49
C SER A 241 16.89 8.57 -10.77
N THR A 242 16.06 9.23 -9.96
CA THR A 242 15.75 10.67 -10.08
C THR A 242 16.77 11.56 -9.33
N SER A 243 18.00 11.11 -9.17
CA SER A 243 19.09 12.03 -8.83
C SER A 243 19.43 12.78 -10.13
N PRO A 244 19.33 14.11 -10.20
CA PRO A 244 19.74 14.84 -11.39
C PRO A 244 21.20 14.46 -11.64
N SER A 245 21.45 13.83 -12.79
CA SER A 245 22.78 13.61 -13.33
C SER A 245 23.59 14.89 -13.15
N SER A 246 24.60 14.84 -12.27
CA SER A 246 25.63 15.86 -12.16
C SER A 246 26.10 16.19 -13.58
N PRO A 247 26.19 17.47 -13.97
CA PRO A 247 26.83 17.81 -15.23
C PRO A 247 28.26 17.27 -15.17
N SER A 248 28.58 16.40 -16.13
CA SER A 248 29.93 15.93 -16.42
C SER A 248 30.85 17.15 -16.42
N SER A 249 31.82 17.19 -15.50
CA SER A 249 32.90 18.19 -15.52
C SER A 249 33.47 18.28 -16.94
N PRO A 250 33.64 19.48 -17.51
CA PRO A 250 34.48 19.63 -18.68
C PRO A 250 35.91 19.24 -18.31
N ALA A 251 36.54 18.47 -19.18
CA ALA A 251 37.93 18.02 -19.06
C ALA A 251 38.89 19.21 -18.85
N PRO A 252 40.01 19.01 -18.12
CA PRO A 252 41.05 20.03 -18.07
C PRO A 252 41.70 20.16 -19.45
N THR A 253 41.52 21.30 -20.11
CA THR A 253 42.32 21.68 -21.28
C THR A 253 43.79 21.91 -20.87
N PRO A 254 44.76 21.54 -21.73
CA PRO A 254 46.20 21.58 -21.43
C PRO A 254 46.78 22.99 -21.32
#